data_AF-A0A2C9LTS4-F1
#
_entry.id   AF-A0A2C9LTS4-F1
#
_cell.length_a   1.000
_cell.length_b   1.000
_cell.length_c   1.000
_cell.angle_alpha   90.00
_cell.angle_beta   90.00
_cell.angle_gamma   90.00
#
_symmetry.space_group_name_H-M   'P 1'
#
loop_
_entity.id
_entity.type
_entity.pdbx_description
1 polymer ?
#
loop_
_entity_poly.entity_id
_entity_poly.type
_entity_poly.pdbx_seq_one_letter_code
_entity_poly.pdbx_strand_id
1 'polypeptide(L)'
;MYSLCLSALLTLLKTREFQGADWLKKTSISLFEKAIQNGVLSETMYNELLEILEGSGLNDNVLQVSKQATSDHPGSCKLWQTRLRLMVTVGQADGSAVDALLKTSLKHIPSDEAWPVWEFVLTYHGSRGSAQFDQLLEEACRNVSSSVSSKAKDWSLQWIYRHEGIKKAREFFSRFKSLRPVSFSFVRLYVQMENSQMSPNVDLIRNAMEECLVTFGHKEPDLWLNYLYWETHSGKDSAKSGDIYQRALTALDPEQRDAFIRKHVLSGLVL
;
A
#
# COMPACT_ATOMS: atom_id res chain seq x y z
N MET A 1 36.86 -1.47 -1.20
CA MET A 1 37.44 -0.41 -2.07
C MET A 1 36.42 0.07 -3.11
N TYR A 2 35.76 -0.82 -3.86
CA TYR A 2 34.70 -0.46 -4.83
C TYR A 2 33.57 0.37 -4.22
N SER A 3 33.15 0.09 -2.99
CA SER A 3 32.04 0.81 -2.34
C SER A 3 32.29 2.30 -2.18
N LEU A 4 33.48 2.71 -1.75
CA LEU A 4 33.86 4.10 -1.55
C LEU A 4 34.04 4.85 -2.88
N CYS A 5 34.62 4.20 -3.88
CA CYS A 5 34.76 4.78 -5.22
C CYS A 5 33.40 4.97 -5.90
N LEU A 6 32.51 3.98 -5.80
CA LEU A 6 31.15 4.06 -6.34
C LEU A 6 30.33 5.12 -5.61
N SER A 7 30.37 5.17 -4.27
CA SER A 7 29.66 6.21 -3.52
C SER A 7 30.16 7.62 -3.85
N ALA A 8 31.47 7.80 -4.05
CA ALA A 8 32.04 9.08 -4.46
C ALA A 8 31.58 9.49 -5.87
N LEU A 9 31.58 8.56 -6.83
CA LEU A 9 31.09 8.82 -8.20
C LEU A 9 29.60 9.13 -8.23
N LEU A 10 28.80 8.41 -7.44
CA LEU A 10 27.37 8.68 -7.27
C LEU A 10 27.12 10.06 -6.67
N THR A 11 27.92 10.46 -5.68
CA THR A 11 27.87 11.81 -5.11
C THR A 11 28.18 12.86 -6.18
N LEU A 12 29.22 12.66 -6.98
CA LEU A 12 29.59 13.55 -8.06
C LEU A 12 28.49 13.66 -9.13
N LEU A 13 27.85 12.55 -9.50
CA LEU A 13 26.75 12.54 -10.48
C LEU A 13 25.50 13.28 -9.99
N LYS A 14 25.27 13.31 -8.67
CA LYS A 14 24.16 14.06 -8.05
C LYS A 14 24.46 15.57 -7.95
N THR A 15 25.73 15.97 -7.96
CA THR A 15 26.16 17.37 -7.90
C THR A 15 25.81 18.11 -9.20
N ARG A 16 25.13 19.26 -9.08
CA ARG A 16 24.66 20.09 -10.22
C ARG A 16 25.76 20.39 -11.24
N GLU A 17 26.99 20.60 -10.78
CA GLU A 17 28.15 20.93 -11.63
C GLU A 17 28.50 19.82 -12.65
N PHE A 18 28.14 18.56 -12.37
CA PHE A 18 28.51 17.42 -13.20
C PHE A 18 27.32 16.68 -13.83
N GLN A 19 26.08 17.21 -13.71
CA GLN A 19 24.88 16.56 -14.25
C GLN A 19 24.91 16.36 -15.78
N GLY A 20 25.72 17.15 -16.50
CA GLY A 20 25.95 17.03 -17.95
C GLY A 20 27.24 16.31 -18.36
N ALA A 21 28.03 15.79 -17.42
CA ALA A 21 29.34 15.21 -17.71
C ALA A 21 29.23 13.77 -18.25
N ASP A 22 29.17 13.60 -19.57
CA ASP A 22 29.07 12.29 -20.23
C ASP A 22 30.22 11.33 -19.88
N TRP A 23 31.44 11.85 -19.70
CA TRP A 23 32.58 11.05 -19.29
C TRP A 23 32.39 10.46 -17.89
N LEU A 24 31.77 11.20 -16.97
CA LEU A 24 31.51 10.76 -15.59
C LEU A 24 30.43 9.68 -15.58
N LYS A 25 29.38 9.83 -16.39
CA LYS A 25 28.34 8.81 -16.60
C LYS A 25 28.94 7.51 -17.13
N LYS A 26 29.71 7.57 -18.22
CA LYS A 26 30.39 6.40 -18.82
C LYS A 26 31.35 5.71 -17.84
N THR A 27 32.13 6.49 -17.10
CA THR A 27 33.07 5.96 -16.09
C THR A 27 32.32 5.25 -14.97
N SER A 28 31.23 5.85 -14.49
CA SER A 28 30.39 5.26 -13.44
C SER A 28 29.78 3.95 -13.91
N ILE A 29 29.16 3.93 -15.10
CA ILE A 29 28.57 2.71 -15.69
C ILE A 29 29.62 1.60 -15.82
N SER A 30 30.82 1.90 -16.35
CA SER A 30 31.89 0.90 -16.46
C SER A 30 32.35 0.35 -15.11
N LEU A 31 32.45 1.20 -14.08
CA LEU A 31 32.82 0.75 -12.74
C LEU A 31 31.72 -0.11 -12.12
N PHE A 32 30.47 0.25 -12.34
CA PHE A 32 29.31 -0.53 -11.93
C PHE A 32 29.26 -1.88 -12.64
N GLU A 33 29.48 -1.96 -13.95
CA GLU A 33 29.57 -3.22 -14.70
C GLU A 33 30.65 -4.15 -14.13
N LYS A 34 31.83 -3.60 -13.79
CA LYS A 34 32.89 -4.36 -13.12
C LYS A 34 32.47 -4.82 -11.71
N ALA A 35 31.77 -3.97 -10.96
CA ALA A 35 31.27 -4.34 -9.64
C ALA A 35 30.19 -5.42 -9.72
N ILE A 36 29.35 -5.40 -10.76
CA ILE A 36 28.34 -6.42 -11.04
C ILE A 36 29.04 -7.76 -11.31
N GLN A 37 30.02 -7.76 -12.20
CA GLN A 37 30.81 -8.96 -12.54
C GLN A 37 31.51 -9.57 -11.32
N ASN A 38 31.87 -8.74 -10.34
CA ASN A 38 32.50 -9.18 -9.10
C ASN A 38 31.50 -9.54 -7.99
N GLY A 39 30.18 -9.34 -8.18
CA GLY A 39 29.14 -9.66 -7.20
C GLY A 39 29.20 -8.85 -5.90
N VAL A 40 29.78 -7.64 -5.94
CA VAL A 40 30.02 -6.81 -4.73
C VAL A 40 29.00 -5.69 -4.55
N LEU A 41 27.97 -5.63 -5.38
CA LEU A 41 26.94 -4.58 -5.32
C LEU A 41 25.91 -4.85 -4.23
N SER A 42 25.73 -3.86 -3.37
CA SER A 42 24.62 -3.80 -2.43
C SER A 42 23.32 -3.39 -3.11
N GLU A 43 22.19 -3.68 -2.48
CA GLU A 43 20.87 -3.22 -2.93
C GLU A 43 20.80 -1.70 -3.13
N THR A 44 21.40 -0.91 -2.24
CA THR A 44 21.39 0.55 -2.34
C THR A 44 22.12 1.02 -3.59
N MET A 45 23.28 0.43 -3.88
CA MET A 45 24.06 0.74 -5.08
C MET A 45 23.35 0.31 -6.36
N TYR A 46 22.60 -0.80 -6.34
CA TYR A 46 21.76 -1.19 -7.47
C TYR A 46 20.65 -0.17 -7.75
N ASN A 47 19.97 0.33 -6.72
CA ASN A 47 18.95 1.37 -6.89
C ASN A 47 19.54 2.64 -7.49
N GLU A 48 20.68 3.12 -6.97
CA GLU A 48 21.33 4.33 -7.46
C GLU A 48 21.82 4.19 -8.92
N LEU A 49 22.36 3.03 -9.29
CA LEU A 49 22.74 2.73 -10.66
C LEU A 49 21.52 2.75 -11.60
N LEU A 50 20.41 2.12 -11.19
CA LEU A 50 19.18 2.08 -12.00
C LEU A 50 18.61 3.49 -12.23
N GLU A 51 18.62 4.35 -11.22
CA GLU A 51 18.22 5.76 -11.36
C GLU A 51 19.10 6.52 -12.38
N ILE A 52 20.41 6.31 -12.35
CA ILE A 52 21.35 6.94 -13.30
C ILE A 52 21.13 6.45 -14.73
N LEU A 53 20.97 5.13 -14.91
CA LEU A 53 20.74 4.53 -16.22
C LEU A 53 19.40 5.00 -16.81
N GLU A 54 18.35 5.06 -16.00
CA GLU A 54 17.03 5.58 -16.37
C GLU A 54 17.14 7.06 -16.78
N GLY A 55 17.80 7.90 -15.98
CA GLY A 55 18.03 9.32 -16.31
C GLY A 55 18.94 9.57 -17.52
N SER A 56 19.69 8.57 -17.96
CA SER A 56 20.58 8.64 -19.13
C SER A 56 19.95 8.09 -20.41
N GLY A 57 18.74 7.52 -20.36
CA GLY A 57 18.05 6.94 -21.51
C GLY A 57 18.69 5.65 -22.04
N LEU A 58 19.55 4.98 -21.25
CA LEU A 58 20.21 3.73 -21.64
C LEU A 58 19.30 2.53 -21.36
N ASN A 59 18.27 2.42 -22.18
CA ASN A 59 17.12 1.54 -21.98
C ASN A 59 17.46 0.04 -21.91
N ASP A 60 18.29 -0.48 -22.80
CA ASP A 60 18.66 -1.91 -22.78
C ASP A 60 19.48 -2.25 -21.54
N ASN A 61 20.42 -1.37 -21.18
CA ASN A 61 21.27 -1.53 -20.02
C ASN A 61 20.45 -1.49 -18.72
N VAL A 62 19.47 -0.58 -18.60
CA VAL A 62 18.65 -0.48 -17.38
C VAL A 62 17.81 -1.75 -17.17
N LEU A 63 17.29 -2.34 -18.25
CA LEU A 63 16.54 -3.61 -18.18
C LEU A 63 17.46 -4.77 -17.76
N GLN A 64 18.65 -4.88 -18.37
CA GLN A 64 19.61 -5.93 -18.02
C GLN A 64 20.08 -5.81 -16.56
N VAL A 65 20.42 -4.60 -16.11
CA VAL A 65 20.85 -4.34 -14.74
C VAL A 65 19.72 -4.62 -13.74
N SER A 66 18.47 -4.27 -14.05
CA SER A 66 17.34 -4.58 -13.15
C SER A 66 17.09 -6.09 -13.00
N LYS A 67 17.31 -6.85 -14.08
CA LYS A 67 17.27 -8.32 -14.06
C LYS A 67 18.39 -8.89 -13.19
N GLN A 68 19.60 -8.36 -13.29
CA GLN A 68 20.72 -8.79 -12.45
C GLN A 68 20.49 -8.44 -10.97
N ALA A 69 20.01 -7.22 -10.68
CA ALA A 69 19.75 -6.76 -9.32
C ALA A 69 18.77 -7.68 -8.57
N THR A 70 17.69 -8.10 -9.24
CA THR A 70 16.71 -9.05 -8.69
C THR A 70 17.21 -10.49 -8.62
N SER A 71 18.26 -10.84 -9.37
CA SER A 71 18.96 -12.13 -9.24
C SER A 71 19.90 -12.15 -8.05
N ASP A 72 20.63 -11.05 -7.81
CA ASP A 72 21.60 -10.95 -6.72
C ASP A 72 20.92 -10.72 -5.36
N HIS A 73 19.80 -9.98 -5.36
CA HIS A 73 19.03 -9.63 -4.17
C HIS A 73 17.55 -10.03 -4.32
N PRO A 74 17.25 -11.34 -4.41
CA PRO A 74 15.91 -11.82 -4.73
C PRO A 74 14.87 -11.52 -3.64
N GLY A 75 15.29 -11.27 -2.40
CA GLY A 75 14.38 -10.87 -1.31
C GLY A 75 13.94 -9.40 -1.34
N SER A 76 14.57 -8.53 -2.14
CA SER A 76 14.27 -7.09 -2.10
C SER A 76 13.00 -6.76 -2.88
N CYS A 77 11.91 -6.49 -2.15
CA CYS A 77 10.66 -6.01 -2.75
C CYS A 77 10.87 -4.73 -3.59
N LYS A 78 11.76 -3.83 -3.15
CA LYS A 78 12.06 -2.56 -3.82
C LYS A 78 12.69 -2.77 -5.21
N LEU A 79 13.62 -3.71 -5.33
CA LEU A 79 14.25 -4.03 -6.61
C LEU A 79 13.27 -4.70 -7.58
N TRP A 80 12.40 -5.58 -7.08
CA TRP A 80 11.34 -6.17 -7.91
C TRP A 80 10.32 -5.13 -8.40
N GLN A 81 9.88 -4.22 -7.53
CA GLN A 81 9.00 -3.12 -7.90
C GLN A 81 9.65 -2.21 -8.95
N THR A 82 10.94 -1.90 -8.79
CA THR A 82 11.71 -1.12 -9.76
C THR A 82 11.82 -1.84 -11.10
N ARG A 83 12.08 -3.14 -11.10
CA ARG A 83 12.12 -3.95 -12.32
C ARG A 83 10.77 -3.98 -13.04
N LEU A 84 9.67 -4.15 -12.32
CA LEU A 84 8.31 -4.07 -12.88
C LEU A 84 8.05 -2.72 -13.54
N ARG A 85 8.40 -1.61 -12.85
CA ARG A 85 8.29 -0.25 -13.41
C ARG A 85 9.06 -0.13 -14.72
N LEU A 86 10.36 -0.44 -14.71
CA LEU A 86 11.23 -0.33 -15.88
C LEU A 86 10.75 -1.21 -17.04
N MET A 87 10.27 -2.41 -16.74
CA MET A 87 9.75 -3.33 -17.76
C MET A 87 8.50 -2.75 -18.45
N VAL A 88 7.65 -2.02 -17.73
CA VAL A 88 6.48 -1.35 -18.28
C VAL A 88 6.85 -0.06 -19.03
N THR A 89 7.72 0.78 -18.46
CA THR A 89 8.05 2.10 -19.02
C THR A 89 9.04 2.03 -20.17
N VAL A 90 10.05 1.18 -20.06
CA VAL A 90 11.14 1.05 -21.02
C VAL A 90 10.99 -0.20 -21.89
N GLY A 91 10.69 -1.34 -21.26
CA GLY A 91 10.61 -2.63 -21.95
C GLY A 91 9.36 -2.84 -22.78
N GLN A 92 8.38 -1.93 -22.72
CA GLN A 92 7.09 -2.02 -23.40
C GLN A 92 6.37 -3.36 -23.18
N ALA A 93 6.51 -3.92 -21.97
CA ALA A 93 5.91 -5.21 -21.67
C ALA A 93 4.38 -5.21 -21.73
N ASP A 94 3.85 -6.33 -22.22
CA ASP A 94 2.43 -6.63 -22.18
C ASP A 94 2.01 -7.11 -20.78
N GLY A 95 0.69 -7.27 -20.58
CA GLY A 95 0.15 -7.72 -19.29
C GLY A 95 0.61 -9.12 -18.88
N SER A 96 0.83 -10.01 -19.85
CA SER A 96 1.30 -11.38 -19.56
C SER A 96 2.71 -11.39 -18.96
N ALA A 97 3.61 -10.56 -19.49
CA ALA A 97 4.95 -10.40 -18.94
C ALA A 97 4.94 -9.78 -17.54
N VAL A 98 4.05 -8.82 -17.28
CA VAL A 98 3.84 -8.22 -15.94
C VAL A 98 3.34 -9.28 -14.94
N ASP A 99 2.35 -10.08 -15.31
CA ASP A 99 1.81 -11.16 -14.49
C ASP A 99 2.87 -12.24 -14.19
N ALA A 100 3.66 -12.62 -15.20
CA ALA A 100 4.74 -13.58 -15.04
C ALA A 100 5.82 -13.05 -14.08
N LEU A 101 6.14 -11.76 -14.15
CA LEU A 101 7.13 -11.14 -13.28
C LEU A 101 6.61 -11.02 -11.84
N LEU A 102 5.32 -10.70 -11.64
CA LEU A 102 4.65 -10.77 -10.34
C LEU A 102 4.83 -12.16 -9.72
N LYS A 103 4.37 -13.20 -10.42
CA LYS A 103 4.46 -14.59 -9.93
C LYS A 103 5.90 -15.03 -9.62
N THR A 104 6.87 -14.53 -10.37
CA THR A 104 8.29 -14.80 -10.11
C THR A 104 8.75 -14.09 -8.84
N SER A 105 8.44 -12.81 -8.68
CA SER A 105 8.82 -12.02 -7.51
C SER A 105 8.24 -12.57 -6.20
N LEU A 106 6.99 -13.03 -6.22
CA LEU A 106 6.30 -13.58 -5.05
C LEU A 106 6.89 -14.90 -4.53
N LYS A 107 7.74 -15.58 -5.31
CA LYS A 107 8.47 -16.77 -4.86
C LYS A 107 9.67 -16.43 -3.97
N HIS A 108 10.11 -15.17 -4.00
CA HIS A 108 11.36 -14.74 -3.39
C HIS A 108 11.18 -13.66 -2.32
N ILE A 109 10.22 -12.74 -2.51
CA ILE A 109 9.95 -11.66 -1.57
C ILE A 109 9.27 -12.21 -0.31
N PRO A 110 9.64 -11.74 0.90
CA PRO A 110 8.88 -11.99 2.12
C PRO A 110 7.39 -11.64 1.95
N SER A 111 6.51 -12.56 2.33
CA SER A 111 5.06 -12.42 2.07
C SER A 111 4.44 -11.18 2.73
N ASP A 112 5.04 -10.70 3.81
CA ASP A 112 4.63 -9.51 4.55
C ASP A 112 5.02 -8.19 3.86
N GLU A 113 6.09 -8.23 3.05
CA GLU A 113 6.60 -7.11 2.28
C GLU A 113 6.07 -7.06 0.84
N ALA A 114 5.38 -8.08 0.35
CA ALA A 114 5.00 -8.23 -1.05
C ALA A 114 3.96 -7.20 -1.57
N TRP A 115 3.30 -6.44 -0.69
CA TRP A 115 2.22 -5.51 -1.08
C TRP A 115 2.59 -4.48 -2.17
N PRO A 116 3.75 -3.78 -2.13
CA PRO A 116 4.09 -2.77 -3.13
C PRO A 116 4.17 -3.31 -4.57
N VAL A 117 4.51 -4.60 -4.71
CA VAL A 117 4.52 -5.28 -6.02
C VAL A 117 3.10 -5.64 -6.46
N TRP A 118 2.24 -6.12 -5.55
CA TRP A 118 0.81 -6.29 -5.82
C TRP A 118 0.13 -4.99 -6.26
N GLU A 119 0.32 -3.92 -5.49
CA GLU A 119 -0.26 -2.61 -5.76
C GLU A 119 0.14 -2.07 -7.14
N PHE A 120 1.41 -2.23 -7.53
CA PHE A 120 1.89 -1.83 -8.84
C PHE A 120 1.15 -2.57 -9.96
N VAL A 121 1.05 -3.90 -9.86
CA VAL A 121 0.40 -4.71 -10.90
C VAL A 121 -1.10 -4.44 -10.96
N LEU A 122 -1.80 -4.35 -9.83
CA LEU A 122 -3.21 -3.98 -9.80
C LEU A 122 -3.45 -2.61 -10.44
N THR A 123 -2.60 -1.62 -10.14
CA THR A 123 -2.66 -0.29 -10.76
C THR A 123 -2.43 -0.36 -12.27
N TYR A 124 -1.44 -1.13 -12.72
CA TYR A 124 -1.15 -1.32 -14.14
C TYR A 124 -2.35 -1.93 -14.89
N HIS A 125 -2.92 -3.03 -14.41
CA HIS A 125 -4.06 -3.69 -15.06
C HIS A 125 -5.33 -2.85 -14.98
N GLY A 126 -5.61 -2.22 -13.84
CA GLY A 126 -6.79 -1.38 -13.64
C GLY A 126 -6.79 -0.15 -14.56
N SER A 127 -5.64 0.51 -14.73
CA SER A 127 -5.50 1.67 -15.63
C SER A 127 -5.72 1.34 -17.11
N ARG A 128 -5.57 0.06 -17.50
CA ARG A 128 -5.72 -0.42 -18.87
C ARG A 128 -7.05 -1.12 -19.14
N GLY A 129 -7.93 -1.22 -18.15
CA GLY A 129 -9.18 -1.99 -18.28
C GLY A 129 -8.94 -3.45 -18.65
N SER A 130 -7.87 -4.04 -18.12
CA SER A 130 -7.48 -5.42 -18.43
C SER A 130 -8.49 -6.41 -17.86
N ALA A 131 -8.83 -7.44 -18.64
CA ALA A 131 -9.73 -8.53 -18.20
C ALA A 131 -9.19 -9.34 -17.01
N GLN A 132 -7.87 -9.29 -16.76
CA GLN A 132 -7.21 -9.95 -15.64
C GLN A 132 -7.36 -9.20 -14.31
N PHE A 133 -7.78 -7.92 -14.35
CA PHE A 133 -7.81 -7.06 -13.18
C PHE A 133 -8.65 -7.63 -12.03
N ASP A 134 -9.89 -8.05 -12.31
CA ASP A 134 -10.80 -8.58 -11.29
C ASP A 134 -10.26 -9.86 -10.65
N GLN A 135 -9.63 -10.72 -11.45
CA GLN A 135 -9.02 -11.96 -10.95
C GLN A 135 -7.84 -11.66 -10.02
N LEU A 136 -6.94 -10.75 -10.42
CA LEU A 136 -5.79 -10.35 -9.60
C LEU A 136 -6.23 -9.66 -8.31
N LEU A 137 -7.27 -8.83 -8.39
CA LEU A 137 -7.85 -8.14 -7.24
C LEU A 137 -8.42 -9.13 -6.23
N GLU A 138 -9.19 -10.12 -6.70
CA GLU A 138 -9.74 -11.18 -5.85
C GLU A 138 -8.62 -12.03 -5.23
N GLU A 139 -7.58 -12.37 -5.99
CA GLU A 139 -6.40 -13.10 -5.51
C GLU A 139 -5.65 -12.33 -4.41
N ALA A 140 -5.41 -11.03 -4.61
CA ALA A 140 -4.75 -10.18 -3.62
C ALA A 140 -5.58 -10.09 -2.33
N CYS A 141 -6.91 -9.91 -2.44
CA CYS A 141 -7.80 -9.82 -1.27
C CYS A 141 -7.90 -11.14 -0.48
N ARG A 142 -7.70 -12.29 -1.15
CA ARG A 142 -7.73 -13.63 -0.54
C ARG A 142 -6.35 -14.17 -0.20
N ASN A 143 -5.31 -13.35 -0.32
CA ASN A 143 -3.94 -13.79 -0.07
C ASN A 143 -3.78 -14.33 1.36
N VAL A 144 -2.95 -15.37 1.51
CA VAL A 144 -2.67 -16.00 2.81
C VAL A 144 -1.91 -15.04 3.74
N SER A 145 -1.08 -14.16 3.19
CA SER A 145 -0.41 -13.10 3.96
C SER A 145 -1.42 -12.05 4.41
N SER A 146 -1.50 -11.85 5.72
CA SER A 146 -2.43 -10.89 6.30
C SER A 146 -2.12 -9.45 5.90
N SER A 147 -0.83 -9.10 5.77
CA SER A 147 -0.42 -7.76 5.36
C SER A 147 -0.86 -7.45 3.92
N VAL A 148 -0.79 -8.44 3.03
CA VAL A 148 -1.24 -8.31 1.63
C VAL A 148 -2.75 -8.26 1.58
N SER A 149 -3.44 -9.24 2.19
CA SER A 149 -4.91 -9.33 2.14
C SER A 149 -5.59 -8.07 2.70
N SER A 150 -5.12 -7.55 3.83
CA SER A 150 -5.69 -6.34 4.43
C SER A 150 -5.46 -5.11 3.56
N LYS A 151 -4.23 -4.89 3.09
CA LYS A 151 -3.92 -3.74 2.22
C LYS A 151 -4.64 -3.83 0.86
N ALA A 152 -4.79 -5.05 0.33
CA ALA A 152 -5.56 -5.31 -0.88
C ALA A 152 -7.01 -4.87 -0.73
N LYS A 153 -7.69 -5.29 0.35
CA LYS A 153 -9.08 -4.89 0.60
C LYS A 153 -9.23 -3.37 0.71
N ASP A 154 -8.34 -2.70 1.44
CA ASP A 154 -8.33 -1.24 1.61
C ASP A 154 -8.18 -0.54 0.25
N TRP A 155 -7.18 -0.95 -0.53
CA TRP A 155 -6.89 -0.40 -1.84
C TRP A 155 -8.03 -0.66 -2.83
N SER A 156 -8.54 -1.89 -2.89
CA SER A 156 -9.61 -2.30 -3.79
C SER A 156 -10.90 -1.55 -3.51
N LEU A 157 -11.28 -1.39 -2.23
CA LEU A 157 -12.47 -0.61 -1.88
C LEU A 157 -12.34 0.84 -2.36
N GLN A 158 -11.16 1.45 -2.18
CA GLN A 158 -10.91 2.80 -2.65
C GLN A 158 -10.92 2.90 -4.19
N TRP A 159 -10.32 1.93 -4.87
CA TRP A 159 -10.32 1.87 -6.32
C TRP A 159 -11.75 1.73 -6.87
N ILE A 160 -12.51 0.76 -6.38
CA ILE A 160 -13.89 0.49 -6.81
C ILE A 160 -14.77 1.71 -6.54
N TYR A 161 -14.64 2.36 -5.38
CA TYR A 161 -15.38 3.59 -5.09
C TYR A 161 -15.09 4.70 -6.10
N ARG A 162 -13.82 4.92 -6.46
CA ARG A 162 -13.41 5.97 -7.41
C ARG A 162 -13.85 5.69 -8.84
N HIS A 163 -13.83 4.43 -9.27
CA HIS A 163 -14.07 4.05 -10.67
C HIS A 163 -15.50 3.59 -10.95
N GLU A 164 -16.16 2.96 -9.97
CA GLU A 164 -17.47 2.34 -10.13
C GLU A 164 -18.54 2.92 -9.17
N GLY A 165 -18.13 3.76 -8.23
CA GLY A 165 -19.02 4.49 -7.32
C GLY A 165 -19.49 3.69 -6.10
N ILE A 166 -20.30 4.36 -5.26
CA ILE A 166 -20.68 3.85 -3.93
C ILE A 166 -21.45 2.53 -3.97
N LYS A 167 -22.29 2.28 -4.99
CA LYS A 167 -23.08 1.04 -5.08
C LYS A 167 -22.16 -0.19 -5.15
N LYS A 168 -21.14 -0.12 -6.01
CA LYS A 168 -20.16 -1.20 -6.17
C LYS A 168 -19.24 -1.32 -4.96
N ALA A 169 -18.87 -0.20 -4.34
CA ALA A 169 -18.13 -0.20 -3.08
C ALA A 169 -18.90 -0.90 -1.95
N ARG A 170 -20.22 -0.71 -1.84
CA ARG A 170 -21.08 -1.41 -0.86
C ARG A 170 -21.13 -2.92 -1.12
N GLU A 171 -21.30 -3.34 -2.37
CA GLU A 171 -21.27 -4.76 -2.76
C GLU A 171 -19.93 -5.41 -2.38
N PHE A 172 -18.82 -4.74 -2.70
CA PHE A 172 -17.48 -5.18 -2.37
C PHE A 172 -17.26 -5.27 -0.85
N PHE A 173 -17.62 -4.22 -0.11
CA PHE A 173 -17.49 -4.19 1.34
C PHE A 173 -18.29 -5.33 2.00
N SER A 174 -19.56 -5.51 1.59
CA SER A 174 -20.41 -6.59 2.10
C SER A 174 -19.82 -7.98 1.86
N ARG A 175 -19.19 -8.19 0.69
CA ARG A 175 -18.54 -9.46 0.33
C ARG A 175 -17.27 -9.74 1.16
N PHE A 176 -16.47 -8.71 1.45
CA PHE A 176 -15.15 -8.88 2.04
C PHE A 176 -15.06 -8.60 3.55
N LYS A 177 -16.07 -7.95 4.16
CA LYS A 177 -16.10 -7.67 5.61
C LYS A 177 -16.17 -8.91 6.50
N SER A 178 -16.64 -10.04 5.97
CA SER A 178 -16.64 -11.33 6.67
C SER A 178 -15.37 -12.13 6.45
N LEU A 179 -14.61 -11.84 5.38
CA LEU A 179 -13.40 -12.56 5.04
C LEU A 179 -12.21 -12.01 5.84
N ARG A 180 -11.69 -12.80 6.77
CA ARG A 180 -10.51 -12.41 7.55
C ARG A 180 -9.21 -12.54 6.72
N PRO A 181 -8.19 -11.70 7.00
CA PRO A 181 -8.20 -10.59 7.97
C PRO A 181 -8.92 -9.35 7.44
N VAL A 182 -9.62 -8.65 8.33
CA VAL A 182 -10.19 -7.33 8.06
C VAL A 182 -9.36 -6.31 8.83
N SER A 183 -9.05 -5.17 8.22
CA SER A 183 -8.35 -4.08 8.90
C SER A 183 -9.36 -3.08 9.45
N PHE A 184 -8.97 -2.35 10.49
CA PHE A 184 -9.72 -1.18 10.94
C PHE A 184 -9.87 -0.13 9.83
N SER A 185 -8.80 0.07 9.06
CA SER A 185 -8.75 0.96 7.90
C SER A 185 -9.83 0.64 6.86
N PHE A 186 -10.09 -0.65 6.59
CA PHE A 186 -11.10 -1.10 5.63
C PHE A 186 -12.49 -0.57 5.97
N VAL A 187 -12.89 -0.77 7.23
CA VAL A 187 -14.21 -0.35 7.72
C VAL A 187 -14.29 1.17 7.80
N ARG A 188 -13.23 1.82 8.27
CA ARG A 188 -13.16 3.29 8.32
C ARG A 188 -13.30 3.93 6.94
N LEU A 189 -12.61 3.39 5.93
CA LEU A 189 -12.70 3.86 4.55
C LEU A 189 -14.14 3.75 4.03
N TYR A 190 -14.79 2.61 4.25
CA TYR A 190 -16.18 2.41 3.87
C TYR A 190 -17.13 3.44 4.53
N VAL A 191 -17.01 3.64 5.84
CA VAL A 191 -17.81 4.63 6.57
C VAL A 191 -17.58 6.06 6.06
N GLN A 192 -16.34 6.43 5.72
CA GLN A 192 -16.04 7.72 5.13
C GLN A 192 -16.67 7.89 3.74
N MET A 193 -16.62 6.85 2.91
CA MET A 193 -17.26 6.85 1.59
C MET A 193 -18.78 7.02 1.73
N GLU A 194 -19.41 6.25 2.62
CA GLU A 194 -20.85 6.31 2.86
C GLU A 194 -21.28 7.69 3.40
N ASN A 195 -20.49 8.28 4.30
CA ASN A 195 -20.72 9.63 4.82
C ASN A 195 -20.56 10.75 3.79
N SER A 196 -19.73 10.55 2.76
CA SER A 196 -19.50 11.57 1.73
C SER A 196 -20.59 11.61 0.66
N GLN A 197 -21.59 10.73 0.74
CA GLN A 197 -22.73 10.74 -0.19
C GLN A 197 -23.65 11.93 0.10
N MET A 198 -24.34 12.43 -0.95
CA MET A 198 -25.36 13.48 -0.79
C MET A 198 -26.49 13.07 0.16
N SER A 199 -26.79 11.78 0.20
CA SER A 199 -27.73 11.16 1.15
C SER A 199 -27.06 9.95 1.81
N PRO A 200 -26.30 10.16 2.91
CA PRO A 200 -25.64 9.07 3.63
C PRO A 200 -26.65 8.05 4.14
N ASN A 201 -26.36 6.76 3.98
CA ASN A 201 -27.16 5.71 4.60
C ASN A 201 -26.69 5.48 6.04
N VAL A 202 -27.41 6.08 6.98
CA VAL A 202 -27.14 6.02 8.42
C VAL A 202 -27.11 4.57 8.94
N ASP A 203 -28.00 3.70 8.46
CA ASP A 203 -28.07 2.31 8.92
C ASP A 203 -26.86 1.49 8.45
N LEU A 204 -26.39 1.71 7.21
CA LEU A 204 -25.17 1.07 6.72
C LEU A 204 -23.94 1.50 7.51
N ILE A 205 -23.85 2.78 7.88
CA ILE A 205 -22.76 3.29 8.69
C ILE A 205 -22.80 2.70 10.09
N ARG A 206 -23.97 2.70 10.75
CA ARG A 206 -24.16 2.09 12.07
C ARG A 206 -23.76 0.62 12.04
N ASN A 207 -24.26 -0.15 11.07
CA ASN A 207 -23.93 -1.57 10.95
C ASN A 207 -22.41 -1.80 10.76
N ALA A 208 -21.75 -0.99 9.94
CA ALA A 208 -20.30 -1.08 9.75
C ALA A 208 -19.52 -0.75 11.03
N MET A 209 -19.91 0.30 11.76
CA MET A 209 -19.29 0.68 13.03
C MET A 209 -19.49 -0.40 14.10
N GLU A 210 -20.71 -0.95 14.23
CA GLU A 210 -21.02 -2.01 15.18
C GLU A 210 -20.20 -3.28 14.93
N GLU A 211 -20.08 -3.72 13.66
CA GLU A 211 -19.22 -4.86 13.30
C GLU A 211 -17.74 -4.59 13.59
N CYS A 212 -17.30 -3.33 13.41
CA CYS A 212 -15.95 -2.88 13.75
C CYS A 212 -15.70 -3.00 15.26
N LEU A 213 -16.65 -2.56 16.08
CA LEU A 213 -16.57 -2.61 17.54
C LEU A 213 -16.47 -4.03 18.07
N VAL A 214 -17.20 -4.98 17.48
CA VAL A 214 -17.10 -6.40 17.85
C VAL A 214 -15.68 -6.93 17.65
N THR A 215 -14.98 -6.49 16.60
CA THR A 215 -13.66 -7.01 16.26
C THR A 215 -12.52 -6.27 16.97
N PHE A 216 -12.58 -4.94 17.04
CA PHE A 216 -11.48 -4.08 17.49
C PHE A 216 -11.79 -3.27 18.75
N GLY A 217 -13.07 -3.19 19.15
CA GLY A 217 -13.54 -2.25 20.16
C GLY A 217 -12.93 -2.45 21.55
N HIS A 218 -12.46 -3.65 21.90
CA HIS A 218 -11.86 -3.90 23.22
C HIS A 218 -10.51 -3.20 23.42
N LYS A 219 -9.76 -2.93 22.33
CA LYS A 219 -8.41 -2.34 22.36
C LYS A 219 -8.32 -0.93 21.78
N GLU A 220 -9.37 -0.44 21.15
CA GLU A 220 -9.34 0.79 20.36
C GLU A 220 -10.32 1.85 20.91
N PRO A 221 -9.92 2.67 21.92
CA PRO A 221 -10.71 3.79 22.41
C PRO A 221 -11.18 4.77 21.34
N ASP A 222 -10.31 5.04 20.35
CA ASP A 222 -10.60 6.01 19.30
C ASP A 222 -11.74 5.54 18.39
N LEU A 223 -11.95 4.22 18.26
CA LEU A 223 -13.08 3.70 17.51
C LEU A 223 -14.42 4.06 18.18
N TRP A 224 -14.51 3.92 19.50
CA TRP A 224 -15.70 4.32 20.26
C TRP A 224 -15.94 5.83 20.18
N LEU A 225 -14.89 6.64 20.32
CA LEU A 225 -15.00 8.10 20.23
C LEU A 225 -15.44 8.55 18.84
N ASN A 226 -14.89 7.95 17.79
CA ASN A 226 -15.30 8.24 16.42
C ASN A 226 -16.76 7.87 16.19
N TYR A 227 -17.23 6.74 16.75
CA TYR A 227 -18.62 6.35 16.62
C TYR A 227 -19.56 7.30 17.38
N LEU A 228 -19.21 7.65 18.61
CA LEU A 228 -19.96 8.61 19.43
C LEU A 228 -20.03 9.99 18.77
N TYR A 229 -18.89 10.50 18.29
CA TYR A 229 -18.83 11.75 17.54
C TYR A 229 -19.76 11.71 16.33
N TRP A 230 -19.69 10.63 15.55
CA TRP A 230 -20.52 10.46 14.37
C TRP A 230 -22.03 10.37 14.70
N GLU A 231 -22.40 9.62 15.73
CA GLU A 231 -23.81 9.45 16.13
C GLU A 231 -24.41 10.78 16.62
N THR A 232 -23.65 11.57 17.38
CA THR A 232 -24.09 12.91 17.84
C THR A 232 -24.23 13.92 16.70
N HIS A 233 -23.27 13.97 15.76
CA HIS A 233 -23.23 15.04 14.73
C HIS A 233 -23.95 14.67 13.43
N SER A 234 -23.84 13.40 13.01
CA SER A 234 -24.33 12.92 11.72
C SER A 234 -25.54 12.01 11.87
N GLY A 235 -25.51 11.09 12.85
CA GLY A 235 -26.64 10.20 13.16
C GLY A 235 -27.84 10.90 13.80
N LYS A 236 -27.58 11.99 14.54
CA LYS A 236 -28.55 12.82 15.28
C LYS A 236 -29.41 12.02 16.27
N ASP A 237 -28.82 11.02 16.91
CA ASP A 237 -29.47 10.17 17.91
C ASP A 237 -28.70 10.25 19.24
N SER A 238 -29.07 11.23 20.08
CA SER A 238 -28.39 11.47 21.35
C SER A 238 -28.58 10.33 22.36
N ALA A 239 -29.73 9.66 22.34
CA ALA A 239 -29.97 8.50 23.18
C ALA A 239 -28.96 7.39 22.86
N LYS A 240 -28.74 7.14 21.57
CA LYS A 240 -27.75 6.16 21.11
C LYS A 240 -26.32 6.56 21.42
N SER A 241 -25.98 7.86 21.38
CA SER A 241 -24.67 8.34 21.84
C SER A 241 -24.41 8.02 23.31
N GLY A 242 -25.41 8.18 24.19
CA GLY A 242 -25.35 7.76 25.59
C GLY A 242 -25.10 6.25 25.75
N ASP A 243 -25.83 5.44 24.98
CA ASP A 243 -25.67 3.98 24.98
C ASP A 243 -24.28 3.55 24.50
N ILE A 244 -23.75 4.17 23.45
CA ILE A 244 -22.41 3.92 22.93
C ILE A 244 -21.34 4.20 24.00
N TYR A 245 -21.48 5.31 24.74
CA TYR A 245 -20.56 5.66 25.82
C TYR A 245 -20.55 4.59 26.93
N GLN A 246 -21.72 4.15 27.39
CA GLN A 246 -21.82 3.10 28.43
C GLN A 246 -21.26 1.76 27.94
N ARG A 247 -21.50 1.42 26.67
CA ARG A 247 -20.92 0.22 26.05
C ARG A 247 -19.40 0.30 25.95
N ALA A 248 -18.83 1.46 25.64
CA ALA A 248 -17.38 1.65 25.62
C ALA A 248 -16.77 1.37 27.00
N LEU A 249 -17.37 1.89 28.07
CA LEU A 249 -16.89 1.66 29.44
C LEU A 249 -16.90 0.18 29.84
N THR A 250 -17.84 -0.61 29.31
CA THR A 250 -17.94 -2.03 29.63
C THR A 250 -17.06 -2.92 28.74
N ALA A 251 -16.93 -2.58 27.45
CA ALA A 251 -16.24 -3.40 26.47
C ALA A 251 -14.72 -3.16 26.40
N LEU A 252 -14.24 -1.96 26.75
CA LEU A 252 -12.82 -1.63 26.72
C LEU A 252 -12.05 -2.34 27.84
N ASP A 253 -10.84 -2.81 27.49
CA ASP A 253 -9.85 -3.28 28.45
C ASP A 253 -9.55 -2.17 29.48
N PRO A 254 -9.24 -2.51 30.75
CA PRO A 254 -9.07 -1.51 31.82
C PRO A 254 -8.09 -0.38 31.47
N GLU A 255 -6.95 -0.69 30.85
CA GLU A 255 -5.94 0.29 30.43
C GLU A 255 -6.48 1.27 29.36
N GLN A 256 -7.34 0.76 28.48
CA GLN A 256 -7.91 1.52 27.36
C GLN A 256 -9.11 2.38 27.81
N ARG A 257 -9.84 1.94 28.83
CA ARG A 257 -10.96 2.66 29.43
C ARG A 257 -10.54 4.03 29.99
N ASP A 258 -9.42 4.08 30.71
CA ASP A 258 -8.92 5.34 31.26
C ASP A 258 -8.51 6.32 30.16
N ALA A 259 -7.90 5.81 29.09
CA ALA A 259 -7.58 6.60 27.91
C ALA A 259 -8.83 7.14 27.20
N PHE A 260 -9.87 6.30 27.08
CA PHE A 260 -11.17 6.68 26.53
C PHE A 260 -11.81 7.83 27.32
N ILE A 261 -11.92 7.72 28.65
CA ILE A 261 -12.53 8.75 29.50
C ILE A 261 -11.78 10.08 29.36
N ARG A 262 -10.45 10.06 29.44
CA ARG A 262 -9.63 11.27 29.28
C ARG A 262 -9.86 11.94 27.93
N LYS A 263 -9.84 11.16 26.84
CA LYS A 263 -10.06 11.66 25.48
C LYS A 263 -11.49 12.19 25.28
N HIS A 264 -12.50 11.53 25.84
CA HIS A 264 -13.89 11.99 25.80
C HIS A 264 -14.03 13.38 26.45
N VAL A 265 -13.51 13.55 27.67
CA VAL A 265 -13.54 14.84 28.37
C VAL A 265 -12.84 15.94 27.57
N LEU A 266 -11.67 15.64 26.99
CA LEU A 266 -10.93 16.59 26.15
C LEU A 266 -11.65 16.95 24.84
N SER A 267 -12.44 16.02 24.29
CA SER A 267 -13.18 16.24 23.04
C SER A 267 -14.42 17.13 23.21
N GLY A 268 -14.86 17.39 24.44
CA GLY A 268 -16.02 18.25 24.72
C GLY A 268 -17.35 17.69 24.20
N LEU A 269 -17.41 16.39 23.91
CA LEU A 269 -18.63 15.73 23.45
C LEU A 269 -19.64 15.68 24.61
N VAL A 270 -20.79 16.33 24.42
CA VAL A 270 -21.92 16.28 25.35
C VAL A 270 -22.80 15.10 24.94
N LEU A 271 -23.12 14.24 25.91
CA LEU A 271 -24.04 13.12 25.76
C LEU A 271 -25.50 13.58 25.77
#